data_AF-A0A1Y3UGF7-F1
#
_entry.id   AF-A0A1Y3UGF7-F1
#
_cell.length_a   1.000
_cell.length_b   1.000
_cell.length_c   1.000
_cell.angle_alpha   90.00
_cell.angle_beta   90.00
_cell.angle_gamma   90.00
#
_symmetry.space_group_name_H-M   'P 1'
#
loop_
_entity.id
_entity.type
_entity.pdbx_description
1 polymer ?
#
loop_
_entity_poly.entity_id
_entity_poly.type
_entity_poly.pdbx_seq_one_letter_code
_entity_poly.pdbx_strand_id
1 'polypeptide(L)'
;MANSITHGIGVLLAIAGLVLLIVKATLDGAEPAHLASGIVFGVTLILEYLASTLYHAIQVPAAKRVFRIIDHSSIYLLIAGSYTPFCLITLARAGGIVLFVIVWALAIAGISFEVIGRQRQPRWVTTVIYLCMGWLVVFRLPQLISALDPVALALLAVGGLCYTVGCAFYLMKKVRYMHSVWHLWVLAGSIFQFMAVILYVI
;
A
#
# COMPACT_ATOMS: atom_id res chain seq x y z
N MET A 1 -12.81 15.25 -10.65
CA MET A 1 -13.56 15.47 -9.40
C MET A 1 -13.80 14.15 -8.67
N ALA A 2 -14.49 13.15 -9.25
CA ALA A 2 -14.75 11.86 -8.58
C ALA A 2 -13.50 11.20 -7.96
N ASN A 3 -12.38 11.10 -8.69
CA ASN A 3 -11.13 10.49 -8.18
C ASN A 3 -10.54 11.24 -6.98
N SER A 4 -10.59 12.58 -7.00
CA SER A 4 -10.09 13.41 -5.89
C SER A 4 -10.95 13.24 -4.63
N ILE A 5 -12.26 13.04 -4.79
CA ILE A 5 -13.17 12.85 -3.66
C ILE A 5 -12.93 11.47 -3.03
N THR A 6 -12.84 10.40 -3.84
CA THR A 6 -12.62 9.05 -3.34
C THR A 6 -11.31 8.93 -2.57
N HIS A 7 -10.22 9.51 -3.09
CA HIS A 7 -8.94 9.50 -2.38
C HIS A 7 -8.88 10.52 -1.25
N GLY A 8 -9.59 11.64 -1.33
CA GLY A 8 -9.71 12.59 -0.21
C GLY A 8 -10.36 11.95 1.03
N ILE A 9 -11.39 11.12 0.84
CA ILE A 9 -11.95 10.29 1.92
C ILE A 9 -10.90 9.30 2.43
N GLY A 10 -10.15 8.67 1.52
CA GLY A 10 -9.01 7.80 1.86
C GLY A 10 -7.97 8.48 2.74
N VAL A 11 -7.66 9.77 2.53
CA VAL A 11 -6.73 10.53 3.39
C VAL A 11 -7.25 10.60 4.83
N LEU A 12 -8.52 10.95 5.01
CA LEU A 12 -9.13 11.07 6.35
C LEU A 12 -9.16 9.71 7.06
N LEU A 13 -9.51 8.64 6.34
CA LEU A 13 -9.48 7.28 6.86
C LEU A 13 -8.06 6.83 7.21
N ALA A 14 -7.06 7.19 6.40
CA ALA A 14 -5.66 6.86 6.66
C ALA A 14 -5.09 7.59 7.89
N ILE A 15 -5.48 8.86 8.10
CA ILE A 15 -5.12 9.61 9.31
C ILE A 15 -5.75 8.94 10.54
N ALA A 16 -7.05 8.64 10.49
CA ALA A 16 -7.72 7.93 11.57
C ALA A 16 -7.07 6.56 11.82
N GLY A 17 -6.76 5.82 10.76
CA GLY A 17 -6.08 4.53 10.83
C GLY A 17 -4.70 4.63 11.49
N LEU A 18 -3.86 5.60 11.10
CA LEU A 18 -2.56 5.83 11.74
C LEU A 18 -2.70 6.11 13.25
N VAL A 19 -3.66 6.96 13.63
CA VAL A 19 -3.93 7.26 15.05
C VAL A 19 -4.33 5.98 15.79
N LEU A 20 -5.23 5.18 15.22
CA LEU A 20 -5.66 3.92 15.82
C LEU A 20 -4.50 2.91 15.98
N LEU A 21 -3.62 2.79 14.99
CA LEU A 21 -2.43 1.92 15.07
C LEU A 21 -1.49 2.36 16.19
N ILE A 22 -1.23 3.67 16.31
CA ILE A 22 -0.37 4.23 17.36
C ILE A 22 -0.97 4.00 18.75
N VAL A 23 -2.26 4.32 18.92
CA VAL A 23 -2.97 4.17 20.20
C VAL A 23 -2.99 2.71 20.61
N LYS A 24 -3.34 1.79 19.70
CA LYS A 24 -3.35 0.35 19.99
C LYS A 24 -1.96 -0.15 20.40
N ALA A 25 -0.93 0.15 19.60
CA ALA A 25 0.44 -0.27 19.92
C ALA A 25 0.92 0.25 21.29
N THR A 26 0.49 1.45 21.68
CA THR A 26 0.90 2.08 22.93
C THR A 26 0.12 1.52 24.14
N LEU A 27 -1.19 1.32 24.01
CA LEU A 27 -2.04 0.80 25.09
C LEU A 27 -1.76 -0.68 25.40
N ASP A 28 -1.46 -1.47 24.37
CA ASP A 28 -1.16 -2.90 24.54
C ASP A 28 0.27 -3.14 25.09
N GLY A 29 1.03 -2.07 25.37
CA GLY A 29 2.40 -2.16 25.88
C GLY A 29 3.36 -2.78 24.87
N ALA A 30 3.08 -2.62 23.57
CA ALA A 30 3.74 -3.37 22.52
C ALA A 30 5.22 -2.99 22.36
N GLU A 31 6.03 -3.95 21.90
CA GLU A 31 7.45 -3.71 21.64
C GLU A 31 7.64 -2.56 20.62
N PRO A 32 8.78 -1.83 20.64
CA PRO A 32 9.04 -0.71 19.73
C PRO A 32 8.82 -1.02 18.24
N ALA A 33 8.99 -2.28 17.83
CA ALA A 33 8.74 -2.75 16.47
C ALA A 33 7.27 -2.61 16.05
N HIS A 34 6.31 -2.75 16.97
CA HIS A 34 4.88 -2.61 16.70
C HIS A 34 4.53 -1.16 16.39
N LEU A 35 4.98 -0.23 17.23
CA LEU A 35 4.79 1.20 17.04
C LEU A 35 5.45 1.67 15.74
N ALA A 36 6.72 1.30 15.52
CA ALA A 36 7.44 1.69 14.31
C ALA A 36 6.76 1.15 13.04
N SER A 37 6.34 -0.11 13.03
CA SER A 37 5.69 -0.71 11.88
C SER A 37 4.30 -0.11 11.61
N GLY A 38 3.52 0.16 12.65
CA GLY A 38 2.24 0.84 12.55
C GLY A 38 2.37 2.25 11.99
N ILE A 39 3.37 3.01 12.43
CA ILE A 39 3.66 4.35 11.91
C ILE A 39 4.05 4.26 10.43
N VAL A 40 4.98 3.36 10.08
CA VAL A 40 5.41 3.19 8.68
C VAL A 40 4.23 2.88 7.78
N PHE A 41 3.40 1.90 8.15
CA PHE A 41 2.24 1.54 7.35
C PHE A 41 1.23 2.69 7.25
N GLY A 42 0.84 3.31 8.37
CA GLY A 42 -0.11 4.42 8.38
C GLY A 42 0.38 5.64 7.60
N VAL A 43 1.66 6.00 7.70
CA VAL A 43 2.25 7.09 6.91
C VAL A 43 2.20 6.79 5.42
N THR A 44 2.53 5.57 5.00
CA THR A 44 2.47 5.20 3.57
C THR A 44 1.05 5.24 3.01
N LEU A 45 0.03 4.88 3.81
CA LEU A 45 -1.38 5.06 3.44
C LEU A 45 -1.72 6.54 3.22
N ILE A 46 -1.33 7.41 4.17
CA ILE A 46 -1.57 8.86 4.05
C ILE A 46 -0.88 9.40 2.80
N LEU A 47 0.37 9.04 2.56
CA LEU A 47 1.14 9.49 1.40
C LEU A 47 0.47 9.09 0.08
N GLU A 48 0.01 7.84 -0.05
CA GLU A 48 -0.69 7.37 -1.25
C GLU A 48 -1.98 8.16 -1.52
N TYR A 49 -2.86 8.24 -0.53
CA TYR A 49 -4.14 8.93 -0.73
C TYR A 49 -3.96 10.43 -0.94
N LEU A 50 -3.01 11.05 -0.23
CA LEU A 50 -2.75 12.49 -0.35
C LEU A 50 -2.14 12.82 -1.71
N ALA A 51 -1.12 12.06 -2.14
CA ALA A 51 -0.48 12.25 -3.43
C ALA A 51 -1.49 12.13 -4.58
N SER A 52 -2.35 11.12 -4.52
CA SER A 52 -3.39 10.91 -5.54
C SER A 52 -4.46 12.00 -5.54
N THR A 53 -4.89 12.43 -4.35
CA THR A 53 -5.85 13.53 -4.21
C THR A 53 -5.29 14.81 -4.85
N LEU A 54 -4.04 15.17 -4.52
CA LEU A 54 -3.36 16.34 -5.05
C LEU A 54 -3.14 16.24 -6.56
N TYR A 55 -2.71 15.09 -7.07
CA TYR A 55 -2.53 14.85 -8.51
C TYR A 55 -3.82 15.10 -9.30
N HIS A 56 -4.96 14.61 -8.79
CA HIS A 56 -6.23 14.76 -9.48
C HIS A 56 -6.88 16.14 -9.29
N ALA A 57 -6.60 16.83 -8.17
CA ALA A 57 -7.10 18.17 -7.90
C ALA A 57 -6.36 19.25 -8.72
N ILE A 58 -5.03 19.14 -8.83
CA ILE A 58 -4.19 20.15 -9.47
C ILE A 58 -4.36 20.13 -10.99
N GLN A 59 -4.67 21.31 -11.56
CA GLN A 59 -4.79 21.50 -13.01
C GLN A 59 -3.56 22.14 -13.65
N VAL A 60 -2.72 22.83 -12.86
CA VAL A 60 -1.53 23.52 -13.36
C VAL A 60 -0.56 22.51 -14.00
N PRO A 61 -0.23 22.61 -15.30
CA PRO A 61 0.50 21.56 -16.03
C PRO A 61 1.86 21.21 -15.44
N ALA A 62 2.63 22.21 -14.99
CA ALA A 62 3.96 22.01 -14.40
C ALA A 62 3.87 21.20 -13.09
N ALA A 63 3.02 21.65 -12.15
CA ALA A 63 2.78 20.95 -10.89
C ALA A 63 2.17 19.57 -11.10
N LYS A 64 1.22 19.42 -12.04
CA LYS A 64 0.57 18.15 -12.37
C LYS A 64 1.54 17.08 -12.86
N ARG A 65 2.67 17.46 -13.47
CA ARG A 65 3.74 16.50 -13.84
C ARG A 65 4.48 15.99 -12.60
N VAL A 66 4.78 16.85 -11.65
CA VAL A 66 5.46 16.48 -10.40
C VAL A 66 4.56 15.58 -9.55
N PHE A 67 3.31 16.01 -9.29
CA PHE A 67 2.37 15.23 -8.48
C PHE A 67 2.01 13.89 -9.09
N ARG A 68 2.08 13.74 -10.42
CA ARG A 68 1.92 12.43 -11.07
C ARG A 68 3.03 11.45 -10.70
N ILE A 69 4.27 11.93 -10.67
CA ILE A 69 5.41 11.10 -10.27
C ILE A 69 5.24 10.71 -8.80
N ILE A 70 4.87 11.67 -7.93
CA ILE A 70 4.63 11.40 -6.51
C ILE A 70 3.50 10.37 -6.33
N ASP A 71 2.37 10.53 -7.01
CA ASP A 71 1.21 9.62 -6.96
C ASP A 71 1.53 8.19 -7.38
N HIS A 72 2.41 7.97 -8.35
CA HIS A 72 2.80 6.59 -8.71
C HIS A 72 3.92 6.07 -7.80
N SER A 73 4.84 6.94 -7.36
CA SER A 73 5.88 6.59 -6.39
C SER A 73 5.28 6.14 -5.06
N SER A 74 4.17 6.74 -4.63
CA SER A 74 3.51 6.39 -3.38
C SER A 74 2.90 4.98 -3.40
N ILE A 75 2.57 4.42 -4.55
CA ILE A 75 2.10 3.03 -4.66
C ILE A 75 3.21 2.05 -4.24
N TYR A 76 4.46 2.29 -4.68
CA TYR A 76 5.61 1.49 -4.25
C TYR A 76 5.82 1.57 -2.73
N LEU A 77 5.68 2.78 -2.17
CA LEU A 77 5.78 2.99 -0.72
C LEU A 77 4.65 2.29 0.03
N LEU A 78 3.41 2.35 -0.45
CA LEU A 78 2.27 1.68 0.17
C LEU A 78 2.45 0.16 0.17
N ILE A 79 2.93 -0.42 -0.94
CA ILE A 79 3.24 -1.86 -0.98
C ILE A 79 4.28 -2.18 0.10
N ALA A 80 5.41 -1.47 0.16
CA ALA A 80 6.44 -1.73 1.17
C ALA A 80 5.98 -1.47 2.62
N GLY A 81 5.20 -0.41 2.83
CA GLY A 81 4.61 -0.07 4.11
C GLY A 81 3.66 -1.14 4.61
N SER A 82 2.81 -1.69 3.74
CA SER A 82 1.88 -2.77 4.09
C SER A 82 2.56 -4.07 4.50
N TYR A 83 3.75 -4.36 3.97
CA TYR A 83 4.57 -5.52 4.37
C TYR A 83 5.24 -5.35 5.73
N THR A 84 5.53 -4.11 6.11
CA THR A 84 6.37 -3.79 7.28
C THR A 84 5.88 -4.45 8.58
N PRO A 85 4.59 -4.33 9.00
CA PRO A 85 4.11 -4.99 10.21
C PRO A 85 4.23 -6.53 10.14
N PHE A 86 3.84 -7.16 9.04
CA PHE A 86 3.96 -8.61 8.89
C PHE A 86 5.42 -9.08 8.94
N CYS A 87 6.33 -8.34 8.31
CA CYS A 87 7.73 -8.72 8.25
C CYS A 87 8.46 -8.53 9.59
N LEU A 88 8.23 -7.40 10.27
CA LEU A 88 8.98 -7.02 11.46
C LEU A 88 8.34 -7.51 12.77
N ILE A 89 7.08 -7.95 12.74
CA ILE A 89 6.37 -8.47 13.91
C ILE A 89 6.07 -9.95 13.69
N THR A 90 5.11 -10.28 12.82
CA THR A 90 4.63 -11.66 12.62
C THR A 90 5.75 -12.62 12.18
N LEU A 91 6.60 -12.18 11.25
CA LEU A 91 7.68 -12.99 10.67
C LEU A 91 9.06 -12.65 11.25
N ALA A 92 9.14 -11.89 12.34
CA ALA A 92 10.41 -11.42 12.90
C ALA A 92 11.44 -12.54 13.09
N ARG A 93 10.97 -13.71 13.56
CA ARG A 93 11.78 -14.91 13.82
C ARG A 93 11.76 -15.94 12.68
N ALA A 94 11.05 -15.65 11.59
CA ALA A 94 10.81 -16.56 10.47
C ALA A 94 11.33 -16.01 9.12
N GLY A 95 12.36 -15.15 9.18
CA GLY A 95 12.99 -14.56 8.00
C GLY A 95 12.23 -13.37 7.41
N GLY A 96 11.38 -12.70 8.21
CA GLY A 96 10.65 -11.50 7.82
C GLY A 96 11.55 -10.31 7.51
N ILE A 97 12.69 -10.17 8.18
CA ILE A 97 13.69 -9.12 7.88
C ILE A 97 14.19 -9.20 6.43
N VAL A 98 14.44 -10.43 5.92
CA VAL A 98 14.89 -10.62 4.54
C VAL A 98 13.83 -10.15 3.55
N LEU A 99 12.56 -10.52 3.81
CA LEU A 99 11.44 -10.08 2.97
C LEU A 99 11.26 -8.55 3.04
N PHE A 100 11.35 -7.97 4.24
CA PHE A 100 11.31 -6.51 4.45
C PHE A 100 12.37 -5.80 3.60
N VAL A 101 13.63 -6.20 3.69
CA VAL A 101 14.74 -5.58 2.94
C VAL A 101 14.52 -5.70 1.43
N ILE A 102 14.09 -6.87 0.95
CA ILE A 102 13.84 -7.09 -0.48
C ILE A 102 12.71 -6.16 -0.98
N VAL A 103 11.58 -6.11 -0.27
CA VAL A 103 10.43 -5.30 -0.69
C VAL A 103 10.76 -3.81 -0.66
N TRP A 104 11.46 -3.32 0.36
CA TRP A 104 11.88 -1.92 0.44
C TRP A 104 12.94 -1.55 -0.60
N ALA A 105 13.90 -2.44 -0.88
CA ALA A 105 14.88 -2.23 -1.94
C ALA A 105 14.19 -2.13 -3.31
N LEU A 106 13.21 -3.01 -3.58
CA LEU A 106 12.41 -2.96 -4.80
C LEU A 106 11.54 -1.69 -4.86
N ALA A 107 11.01 -1.22 -3.74
CA ALA A 107 10.26 0.03 -3.70
C ALA A 107 11.16 1.23 -4.06
N ILE A 108 12.35 1.32 -3.48
CA ILE A 108 13.32 2.37 -3.80
C ILE A 108 13.75 2.30 -5.27
N ALA A 109 14.00 1.10 -5.79
CA ALA A 109 14.33 0.89 -7.19
C ALA A 109 13.17 1.30 -8.12
N GLY A 110 11.94 0.92 -7.78
CA GLY A 110 10.73 1.28 -8.50
C GLY A 110 10.47 2.79 -8.52
N ILE A 111 10.64 3.46 -7.38
CA ILE A 111 10.54 4.93 -7.27
C ILE A 111 11.63 5.60 -8.11
N SER A 112 12.86 5.08 -8.08
CA SER A 112 13.97 5.61 -8.87
C SER A 112 13.68 5.47 -10.36
N PHE A 113 13.16 4.32 -10.78
CA PHE A 113 12.71 4.08 -12.16
C PHE A 113 11.59 5.05 -12.56
N GLU A 114 10.64 5.31 -11.67
CA GLU A 114 9.52 6.23 -11.90
C GLU A 114 9.97 7.69 -12.05
N VAL A 115 10.89 8.12 -11.20
CA VAL A 115 11.47 9.48 -11.20
C VAL A 115 12.34 9.70 -12.44
N ILE A 116 13.25 8.76 -12.75
CA ILE A 116 14.18 8.86 -13.89
C ILE A 116 13.42 8.73 -15.22
N GLY A 117 12.49 7.78 -15.30
CA GLY A 117 11.64 7.54 -16.47
C GLY A 117 10.68 8.69 -16.77
N ARG A 118 10.42 9.57 -15.79
CA ARG A 118 9.50 10.72 -15.89
C ARG A 118 8.13 10.36 -16.47
N GLN A 119 7.64 9.14 -16.28
CA GLN A 119 6.32 8.80 -16.82
C GLN A 119 6.29 8.17 -18.20
N ARG A 120 7.44 7.90 -18.80
CA ARG A 120 7.49 7.53 -20.22
C ARG A 120 7.30 6.04 -20.46
N GLN A 121 7.49 5.22 -19.44
CA GLN A 121 7.33 3.78 -19.53
C GLN A 121 5.86 3.38 -19.77
N PRO A 122 5.62 2.25 -20.46
CA PRO A 122 4.28 1.70 -20.59
C PRO A 122 3.69 1.34 -19.23
N ARG A 123 2.39 1.63 -19.05
CA ARG A 123 1.67 1.39 -17.79
C ARG A 123 1.64 -0.08 -17.36
N TRP A 124 1.68 -1.00 -18.32
CA TRP A 124 1.70 -2.43 -18.02
C TRP A 124 3.00 -2.83 -17.31
N VAL A 125 4.12 -2.16 -17.60
CA VAL A 125 5.40 -2.44 -16.95
C VAL A 125 5.32 -2.11 -15.47
N THR A 126 4.86 -0.90 -15.12
CA THR A 126 4.71 -0.49 -13.72
C THR A 126 3.68 -1.35 -12.99
N THR A 127 2.57 -1.70 -13.67
CA THR A 127 1.54 -2.60 -13.11
C THR A 127 2.12 -3.99 -12.79
N VAL A 128 2.94 -4.56 -13.67
CA VAL A 128 3.61 -5.84 -13.43
C VAL A 128 4.56 -5.74 -12.24
N ILE A 129 5.35 -4.66 -12.14
CA ILE A 129 6.26 -4.46 -11.00
C ILE A 129 5.46 -4.39 -9.68
N TYR A 130 4.36 -3.63 -9.64
CA TYR A 130 3.48 -3.56 -8.46
C TYR A 130 2.94 -4.93 -8.06
N LEU A 131 2.47 -5.72 -9.02
CA LEU A 131 1.95 -7.06 -8.75
C LEU A 131 3.06 -8.00 -8.27
N CYS A 132 4.21 -8.02 -8.93
CA CYS A 132 5.35 -8.84 -8.52
C CYS A 132 5.78 -8.50 -7.09
N MET A 133 5.92 -7.21 -6.76
CA MET A 133 6.24 -6.77 -5.41
C MET A 133 5.14 -7.16 -4.41
N GLY A 134 3.87 -6.92 -4.76
CA GLY A 134 2.73 -7.20 -3.89
C GLY A 134 2.54 -8.68 -3.56
N TRP A 135 3.01 -9.59 -4.40
CA TRP A 135 2.89 -11.05 -4.21
C TRP A 135 4.14 -11.74 -3.65
N LEU A 136 5.21 -11.01 -3.32
CA LEU A 136 6.42 -11.58 -2.70
C LEU A 136 6.14 -12.31 -1.38
N VAL A 137 5.05 -11.97 -0.70
CA VAL A 137 4.56 -12.61 0.52
C VAL A 137 4.34 -14.12 0.34
N VAL A 138 4.07 -14.61 -0.88
CA VAL A 138 3.87 -16.03 -1.18
C VAL A 138 5.10 -16.88 -0.82
N PHE A 139 6.30 -16.33 -0.95
CA PHE A 139 7.53 -17.02 -0.58
C PHE A 139 7.67 -17.24 0.94
N ARG A 140 6.85 -16.55 1.75
CA ARG A 140 6.74 -16.73 3.20
C ARG A 140 5.35 -17.21 3.62
N LEU A 141 4.54 -17.71 2.69
CA LEU A 141 3.17 -18.15 2.97
C LEU A 141 3.10 -19.28 4.00
N PRO A 142 3.95 -20.33 3.98
CA PRO A 142 3.91 -21.36 5.02
C PRO A 142 4.14 -20.80 6.42
N GLN A 143 5.09 -19.86 6.55
CA GLN A 143 5.40 -19.21 7.82
C GLN A 143 4.24 -18.30 8.27
N LEU A 144 3.61 -17.58 7.36
CA LEU A 144 2.41 -16.78 7.65
C LEU A 144 1.23 -17.64 8.09
N ILE A 145 0.99 -18.77 7.41
CA ILE A 145 -0.09 -19.69 7.78
C ILE A 145 0.11 -20.23 9.20
N SER A 146 1.35 -20.50 9.60
CA SER A 146 1.66 -20.96 10.95
C SER A 146 1.62 -19.85 12.03
N ALA A 147 1.77 -18.58 11.64
CA ALA A 147 1.97 -17.47 12.57
C ALA A 147 0.73 -16.57 12.73
N LEU A 148 -0.19 -16.59 11.77
CA LEU A 148 -1.38 -15.74 11.77
C LEU A 148 -2.66 -16.52 12.02
N ASP A 149 -3.61 -15.85 12.64
CA ASP A 149 -4.99 -16.30 12.71
C ASP A 149 -5.57 -16.50 11.29
N PRO A 150 -6.39 -17.55 11.04
CA PRO A 150 -7.02 -17.78 9.75
C PRO A 150 -7.81 -16.59 9.21
N VAL A 151 -8.44 -15.80 10.09
CA VAL A 151 -9.17 -14.59 9.69
C VAL A 151 -8.20 -13.51 9.22
N ALA A 152 -7.06 -13.34 9.89
CA ALA A 152 -6.01 -12.42 9.46
C ALA A 152 -5.47 -12.78 8.07
N LEU A 153 -5.25 -14.09 7.81
CA LEU A 153 -4.85 -14.59 6.50
C LEU A 153 -5.91 -14.34 5.43
N ALA A 154 -7.19 -14.53 5.76
CA ALA A 154 -8.28 -14.24 4.84
C ALA A 154 -8.35 -12.74 4.51
N LEU A 155 -8.21 -11.85 5.51
CA LEU A 155 -8.16 -10.40 5.31
C LEU A 155 -6.96 -10.00 4.44
N LEU A 156 -5.78 -10.55 4.70
CA LEU A 156 -4.57 -10.34 3.90
C LEU A 156 -4.77 -10.80 2.45
N ALA A 157 -5.33 -11.98 2.24
CA ALA A 157 -5.58 -12.55 0.92
C ALA A 157 -6.63 -11.74 0.15
N VAL A 158 -7.76 -11.41 0.77
CA VAL A 158 -8.80 -10.57 0.16
C VAL A 158 -8.24 -9.18 -0.18
N GLY A 159 -7.45 -8.58 0.71
CA GLY A 159 -6.77 -7.32 0.42
C GLY A 159 -5.84 -7.39 -0.79
N GLY A 160 -5.02 -8.45 -0.89
CA GLY A 160 -4.14 -8.69 -2.04
C GLY A 160 -4.90 -8.94 -3.34
N LEU A 161 -6.03 -9.66 -3.28
CA LEU A 161 -6.92 -9.87 -4.43
C LEU A 161 -7.59 -8.56 -4.86
N CYS A 162 -8.04 -7.71 -3.94
CA CYS A 162 -8.58 -6.39 -4.25
C CYS A 162 -7.57 -5.55 -5.05
N TYR A 163 -6.30 -5.51 -4.64
CA TYR A 163 -5.26 -4.81 -5.41
C TYR A 163 -5.05 -5.42 -6.79
N THR A 164 -5.01 -6.76 -6.88
CA THR A 164 -4.78 -7.48 -8.14
C THR A 164 -5.92 -7.23 -9.14
N VAL A 165 -7.17 -7.32 -8.69
CA VAL A 165 -8.36 -7.02 -9.49
C VAL A 165 -8.38 -5.53 -9.87
N GLY A 166 -8.02 -4.64 -8.94
CA GLY A 166 -7.85 -3.22 -9.19
C GLY A 166 -6.88 -2.92 -10.36
N CYS A 167 -5.77 -3.65 -10.45
CA CYS A 167 -4.80 -3.49 -11.55
C CYS A 167 -5.42 -3.74 -12.94
N ALA A 168 -6.37 -4.68 -13.06
CA ALA A 168 -7.08 -4.90 -14.33
C ALA A 168 -7.87 -3.65 -14.75
N PHE A 169 -8.58 -3.02 -13.80
CA PHE A 169 -9.31 -1.78 -14.05
C PHE A 169 -8.37 -0.59 -14.36
N TYR A 170 -7.19 -0.55 -13.72
CA TYR A 170 -6.17 0.45 -14.02
C TYR A 170 -5.66 0.37 -15.47
N LEU A 171 -5.44 -0.84 -15.99
CA LEU A 171 -5.05 -1.04 -17.39
C LEU A 171 -6.16 -0.61 -18.36
N MET A 172 -7.43 -0.77 -17.96
CA MET A 172 -8.61 -0.36 -18.73
C MET A 172 -9.01 1.11 -18.56
N LYS A 173 -8.16 1.97 -17.96
CA LYS A 173 -8.51 3.37 -17.67
C LYS A 173 -8.88 4.26 -18.87
N LYS A 174 -8.74 3.77 -20.11
CA LYS A 174 -9.26 4.44 -21.31
C LYS A 174 -10.79 4.38 -21.39
N VAL A 175 -11.42 3.43 -20.71
CA VAL A 175 -12.88 3.30 -20.58
C VAL A 175 -13.38 4.23 -19.47
N ARG A 176 -14.53 4.88 -19.71
CA ARG A 176 -15.12 5.86 -18.78
C ARG A 176 -15.30 5.22 -17.39
N TYR A 177 -14.94 5.96 -16.34
CA TYR A 177 -15.02 5.57 -14.91
C TYR A 177 -14.13 4.41 -14.43
N MET A 178 -13.47 3.65 -15.29
CA MET A 178 -12.62 2.53 -14.84
C MET A 178 -11.48 2.96 -13.91
N HIS A 179 -10.97 4.18 -14.09
CA HIS A 179 -9.97 4.75 -13.17
C HIS A 179 -10.55 5.03 -11.77
N SER A 180 -11.81 5.43 -11.67
CA SER A 180 -12.49 5.61 -10.37
C SER A 180 -12.78 4.26 -9.71
N VAL A 181 -13.16 3.24 -10.51
CA VAL A 181 -13.35 1.87 -10.02
C VAL A 181 -12.04 1.30 -9.47
N TRP A 182 -10.92 1.55 -10.15
CA TRP A 182 -9.59 1.20 -9.63
C TRP A 182 -9.33 1.81 -8.25
N HIS A 183 -9.60 3.10 -8.05
CA HIS A 183 -9.44 3.76 -6.75
C HIS A 183 -10.27 3.09 -5.64
N LEU A 184 -11.49 2.65 -5.94
CA LEU A 184 -12.33 1.93 -4.96
C LEU A 184 -11.73 0.56 -4.58
N TRP A 185 -11.16 -0.16 -5.53
CA TRP A 185 -10.45 -1.42 -5.25
C TRP A 185 -9.18 -1.22 -4.43
N VAL A 186 -8.44 -0.14 -4.68
CA VAL A 186 -7.27 0.23 -3.86
C VAL A 186 -7.71 0.56 -2.44
N LEU A 187 -8.78 1.34 -2.26
CA LEU A 187 -9.34 1.66 -0.94
C LEU A 187 -9.82 0.41 -0.19
N ALA A 188 -10.57 -0.46 -0.86
CA ALA A 188 -11.01 -1.73 -0.27
C ALA A 188 -9.82 -2.61 0.14
N GLY A 189 -8.81 -2.74 -0.73
CA GLY A 189 -7.59 -3.48 -0.43
C GLY A 189 -6.87 -2.94 0.79
N SER A 190 -6.71 -1.61 0.89
CA SER A 190 -6.10 -0.95 2.04
C SER A 190 -6.90 -1.14 3.33
N ILE A 191 -8.23 -1.13 3.28
CA ILE A 191 -9.08 -1.40 4.46
C ILE A 191 -8.87 -2.83 4.97
N PHE A 192 -8.85 -3.83 4.08
CA PHE A 192 -8.63 -5.22 4.49
C PHE A 192 -7.22 -5.43 5.07
N GLN A 193 -6.19 -4.83 4.45
CA GLN A 193 -4.82 -4.86 4.97
C GLN A 193 -4.73 -4.16 6.34
N PHE A 194 -5.39 -3.01 6.48
CA PHE A 194 -5.47 -2.29 7.75
C PHE A 194 -6.14 -3.11 8.84
N MET A 195 -7.28 -3.75 8.55
CA MET A 195 -7.97 -4.64 9.48
C MET A 195 -7.10 -5.83 9.88
N ALA A 196 -6.39 -6.46 8.95
CA ALA A 196 -5.46 -7.54 9.27
C ALA A 196 -4.37 -7.07 10.24
N VAL A 197 -3.78 -5.89 9.99
CA VAL A 197 -2.70 -5.35 10.82
C VAL A 197 -3.20 -4.94 12.20
N ILE A 198 -4.27 -4.13 12.28
CA ILE A 198 -4.72 -3.59 13.57
C ILE A 198 -5.39 -4.64 14.46
N LEU A 199 -6.00 -5.68 13.91
CA LEU A 199 -6.72 -6.67 14.72
C LEU A 199 -5.84 -7.86 15.12
N TYR A 200 -4.80 -8.18 14.34
CA TYR A 200 -4.06 -9.44 14.47
C TYR A 200 -2.54 -9.31 14.48
N VAL A 201 -1.97 -8.13 14.21
CA VAL A 201 -0.50 -7.96 14.12
C VAL A 201 0.02 -6.95 15.13
N ILE A 202 -0.56 -5.75 15.15
CA ILE A 202 -0.42 -4.79 16.25
C ILE A 202 -1.44 -5.16 17.29
#